data_AF-A0A252BHJ5-F1
#
_entry.id   AF-A0A252BHJ5-F1
#
_cell.length_a   1.000
_cell.length_b   1.000
_cell.length_c   1.000
_cell.angle_alpha   90.00
_cell.angle_beta   90.00
_cell.angle_gamma   90.00
#
_symmetry.space_group_name_H-M   'P 1'
#
loop_
_entity.id
_entity.type
_entity.pdbx_description
1 polymer ?
#
loop_
_entity_poly.entity_id
_entity_poly.type
_entity_poly.pdbx_seq_one_letter_code
_entity_poly.pdbx_strand_id
1 'polypeptide(L)'
;MTGEHELDDGLAAFDQLGREMAETNRLLRAVQSDQVARRQQEHDRSTEMQAALGQATKASQKALQAAQAEIRSSLLWTGLTAFLIVLVAFGGGYFFGQRAGWSSGHADGYQKARNQEAAASWANTPAGQRAYGLDQLGSLDLVSQCMGHDWQRSTRDGKRVCFPQADAKGNMAGWYIP
;
A
#
# COMPACT_ATOMS: atom_id res chain seq x y z
N MET A 1 -110.93 -31.62 -39.68
CA MET A 1 -109.94 -31.88 -40.75
C MET A 1 -108.87 -30.80 -40.64
N THR A 2 -107.92 -30.94 -39.71
CA THR A 2 -106.81 -29.97 -39.53
C THR A 2 -105.52 -30.61 -39.04
N GLY A 3 -105.49 -31.91 -38.70
CA GLY A 3 -104.31 -32.55 -38.10
C GLY A 3 -103.25 -33.07 -39.08
N GLU A 4 -103.56 -33.23 -40.36
CA GLU A 4 -102.60 -33.78 -41.35
C GLU A 4 -101.67 -32.71 -41.94
N HIS A 5 -102.07 -31.43 -41.93
CA HIS A 5 -101.24 -30.36 -42.54
C HIS A 5 -100.13 -29.84 -41.60
N GLU A 6 -100.35 -29.81 -40.29
CA GLU A 6 -99.31 -29.41 -39.32
C GLU A 6 -98.17 -30.44 -39.20
N LEU A 7 -98.43 -31.72 -39.51
CA LEU A 7 -97.44 -32.78 -39.40
C LEU A 7 -96.41 -32.72 -40.55
N ASP A 8 -96.87 -32.39 -41.76
CA ASP A 8 -96.00 -32.24 -42.93
C ASP A 8 -95.12 -30.98 -42.82
N ASP A 9 -95.66 -29.87 -42.32
CA ASP A 9 -94.90 -28.64 -42.08
C ASP A 9 -93.81 -28.84 -41.00
N GLY A 10 -94.11 -29.63 -39.97
CA GLY A 10 -93.13 -30.01 -38.95
C GLY A 10 -91.98 -30.84 -39.53
N LEU A 11 -92.27 -31.79 -40.42
CA LEU A 11 -91.25 -32.64 -41.04
C LEU A 11 -90.29 -31.85 -41.95
N ALA A 12 -90.82 -30.90 -42.73
CA ALA A 12 -90.01 -30.04 -43.59
C ALA A 12 -89.05 -29.14 -42.79
N ALA A 13 -89.52 -28.62 -41.65
CA ALA A 13 -88.69 -27.81 -40.75
C ALA A 13 -87.54 -28.62 -40.12
N PHE A 14 -87.77 -29.88 -39.72
CA PHE A 14 -86.72 -30.75 -39.19
C PHE A 14 -85.66 -31.11 -40.24
N ASP A 15 -86.06 -31.37 -41.49
CA ASP A 15 -85.10 -31.64 -42.58
C ASP A 15 -84.22 -30.42 -42.88
N GLN A 16 -84.80 -29.21 -42.84
CA GLN A 16 -84.04 -27.97 -42.97
C GLN A 16 -83.06 -27.77 -41.81
N LEU A 17 -83.48 -28.03 -40.56
CA LEU A 17 -82.59 -27.96 -39.39
C LEU A 17 -81.45 -28.98 -39.46
N GLY A 18 -81.74 -30.19 -39.97
CA GLY A 18 -80.74 -31.24 -40.17
C GLY A 18 -79.64 -30.83 -41.14
N ARG A 19 -80.00 -30.12 -42.21
CA ARG A 19 -79.03 -29.57 -43.18
C ARG A 19 -78.15 -28.47 -42.56
N GLU A 20 -78.74 -27.52 -41.84
CA GLU A 20 -77.98 -26.44 -41.20
C GLU A 20 -77.04 -26.95 -40.10
N MET A 21 -77.48 -27.93 -39.31
CA MET A 21 -76.62 -28.60 -38.32
C MET A 21 -75.46 -29.34 -38.98
N ALA A 22 -75.68 -29.97 -40.13
CA ALA A 22 -74.61 -30.64 -40.87
C ALA A 22 -73.57 -29.62 -41.41
N GLU A 23 -74.00 -28.45 -41.88
CA GLU A 23 -73.10 -27.37 -42.32
C GLU A 23 -72.35 -26.74 -41.15
N THR A 24 -73.03 -26.45 -40.04
CA THR A 24 -72.42 -25.88 -38.84
C THR A 24 -71.35 -26.80 -38.26
N ASN A 25 -71.61 -28.11 -38.21
CA ASN A 25 -70.63 -29.10 -37.76
C ASN A 25 -69.39 -29.16 -38.67
N ARG A 26 -69.56 -28.96 -39.99
CA ARG A 26 -68.41 -28.86 -40.92
C ARG A 26 -67.58 -27.61 -40.67
N LEU A 27 -68.22 -26.45 -40.48
CA LEU A 27 -67.54 -25.19 -40.18
C LEU A 27 -66.81 -25.25 -38.83
N LEU A 28 -67.45 -25.79 -37.80
CA LEU A 28 -66.83 -26.00 -36.49
C LEU A 28 -65.58 -26.87 -36.59
N ARG A 29 -65.62 -27.97 -37.34
CA ARG A 29 -64.43 -28.81 -37.56
C ARG A 29 -63.32 -28.06 -38.31
N ALA A 30 -63.66 -27.28 -39.33
CA ALA A 30 -62.69 -26.47 -40.06
C ALA A 30 -62.01 -25.44 -39.14
N VAL A 31 -62.80 -24.69 -38.36
CA VAL A 31 -62.29 -23.71 -37.39
C VAL A 31 -61.45 -24.39 -36.30
N GLN A 32 -61.89 -25.54 -35.79
CA GLN A 32 -61.14 -26.28 -34.78
C GLN A 32 -59.78 -26.73 -35.33
N SER A 33 -59.71 -27.19 -36.59
CA SER A 33 -58.45 -27.58 -37.22
C SER A 33 -57.50 -26.39 -37.44
N ASP A 34 -58.01 -25.22 -37.85
CA ASP A 34 -57.20 -24.00 -38.02
C ASP A 34 -56.64 -23.50 -36.67
N GLN A 35 -57.47 -23.54 -35.63
CA GLN A 35 -57.08 -23.16 -34.27
C GLN A 35 -56.00 -24.09 -33.68
N VAL A 36 -56.04 -25.39 -34.01
CA VAL A 36 -54.99 -26.34 -33.61
C VAL A 36 -53.69 -26.04 -34.37
N ALA A 37 -53.76 -25.77 -35.68
CA ALA A 37 -52.58 -25.44 -36.48
C ALA A 37 -51.89 -24.15 -36.02
N ARG A 38 -52.66 -23.09 -35.72
CA ARG A 38 -52.13 -21.82 -35.20
C ARG A 38 -51.45 -22.00 -33.84
N ARG A 39 -52.08 -22.74 -32.92
CA ARG A 39 -51.49 -23.03 -31.61
C ARG A 39 -50.20 -23.82 -31.74
N GLN A 40 -50.14 -24.78 -32.66
CA GLN A 40 -48.92 -25.52 -32.93
C GLN A 40 -47.80 -24.61 -33.44
N GLN A 41 -48.12 -23.72 -34.38
CA GLN A 41 -47.16 -22.75 -34.92
C GLN A 41 -46.64 -21.76 -33.86
N GLU A 42 -47.50 -21.32 -32.95
CA GLU A 42 -47.11 -20.46 -31.82
C GLU A 42 -46.20 -21.21 -30.84
N HIS A 43 -46.50 -22.48 -30.55
CA HIS A 43 -45.64 -23.33 -29.75
C HIS A 43 -44.27 -23.51 -30.39
N ASP A 44 -44.21 -23.88 -31.67
CA ASP A 44 -42.95 -24.08 -32.38
C ASP A 44 -42.10 -22.80 -32.37
N ARG A 45 -42.71 -21.64 -32.69
CA ARG A 45 -42.01 -20.34 -32.64
C ARG A 45 -41.55 -19.99 -31.22
N SER A 46 -42.34 -20.29 -30.19
CA SER A 46 -41.94 -20.06 -28.80
C SER A 46 -40.77 -20.94 -28.38
N THR A 47 -40.72 -22.20 -28.86
CA THR A 47 -39.61 -23.12 -28.57
C THR A 47 -38.32 -22.70 -29.27
N GLU A 48 -38.41 -22.22 -30.51
CA GLU A 48 -37.26 -21.66 -31.23
C GLU A 48 -36.73 -20.40 -30.53
N MET A 49 -37.61 -19.49 -30.10
CA MET A 49 -37.23 -18.29 -29.38
C MET A 49 -36.59 -18.62 -28.02
N GLN A 50 -37.14 -19.58 -27.27
CA GLN A 50 -36.56 -20.05 -26.02
C GLN A 50 -35.21 -20.74 -26.23
N ALA A 51 -35.05 -21.49 -27.32
CA ALA A 51 -33.77 -22.11 -27.68
C ALA A 51 -32.71 -21.04 -28.03
N ALA A 52 -33.07 -20.04 -28.83
CA ALA A 52 -32.19 -18.93 -29.18
C ALA A 52 -31.79 -18.09 -27.96
N LEU A 53 -32.76 -17.74 -27.10
CA LEU A 53 -32.52 -17.07 -25.82
C LEU A 53 -31.64 -17.93 -24.90
N GLY A 54 -31.89 -19.24 -24.83
CA GLY A 54 -31.10 -20.19 -24.07
C GLY A 54 -29.65 -20.28 -24.55
N GLN A 55 -29.41 -20.21 -25.85
CA GLN A 55 -28.07 -20.20 -26.41
C GLN A 55 -27.35 -18.86 -26.15
N ALA A 56 -28.03 -17.73 -26.36
CA ALA A 56 -27.48 -16.39 -26.11
C ALA A 56 -27.17 -16.17 -24.62
N THR A 57 -28.04 -16.63 -23.72
CA THR A 57 -27.82 -16.57 -22.27
C THR A 57 -26.67 -17.48 -21.85
N LYS A 58 -26.59 -18.72 -22.35
CA LYS A 58 -25.45 -19.61 -22.06
C LYS A 58 -24.12 -19.04 -22.56
N ALA A 59 -24.10 -18.43 -23.75
CA ALA A 59 -22.90 -17.78 -24.28
C ALA A 59 -22.49 -16.59 -23.42
N SER A 60 -23.44 -15.72 -23.05
CA SER A 60 -23.20 -14.58 -22.16
C SER A 60 -22.74 -15.02 -20.77
N GLN A 61 -23.34 -16.08 -20.22
CA GLN A 61 -23.01 -16.59 -18.89
C GLN A 61 -21.62 -17.24 -18.86
N LYS A 62 -21.22 -17.96 -19.93
CA LYS A 62 -19.86 -18.47 -20.10
C LYS A 62 -18.84 -17.34 -20.22
N ALA A 63 -19.14 -16.30 -20.99
CA ALA A 63 -18.26 -15.13 -21.12
C ALA A 63 -18.09 -14.39 -19.79
N LEU A 64 -19.18 -14.23 -19.02
CA LEU A 64 -19.13 -13.62 -17.69
C LEU A 64 -18.38 -14.49 -16.67
N GLN A 65 -18.56 -15.81 -16.70
CA GLN A 65 -17.83 -16.73 -15.81
C GLN A 65 -16.32 -16.77 -16.13
N ALA A 66 -15.96 -16.78 -17.41
CA ALA A 66 -14.56 -16.71 -17.84
C ALA A 66 -13.91 -15.38 -17.42
N ALA A 67 -14.61 -14.25 -17.63
CA ALA A 67 -14.14 -12.94 -17.20
C ALA A 67 -13.99 -12.84 -15.67
N GLN A 68 -14.94 -13.36 -14.88
CA GLN A 68 -14.84 -13.35 -13.42
C GLN A 68 -13.69 -14.23 -12.90
N ALA A 69 -13.41 -15.36 -13.55
CA ALA A 69 -12.31 -16.23 -13.15
C ALA A 69 -10.93 -15.56 -13.35
N GLU A 70 -10.75 -14.86 -14.48
CA GLU A 70 -9.50 -14.13 -14.76
C GLU A 70 -9.34 -12.88 -13.89
N ILE A 71 -10.43 -12.13 -13.63
CA ILE A 71 -10.41 -10.95 -12.78
C ILE A 71 -10.08 -11.32 -11.32
N ARG A 72 -10.60 -12.43 -10.80
CA ARG A 72 -10.28 -12.87 -9.42
C ARG A 72 -8.83 -13.30 -9.28
N SER A 73 -8.30 -14.02 -10.26
CA SER A 73 -6.90 -14.47 -10.23
C SER A 73 -5.93 -13.29 -10.30
N SER A 74 -6.19 -12.33 -11.21
CA SER A 74 -5.36 -11.12 -11.34
C SER A 74 -5.42 -10.19 -10.12
N LEU A 75 -6.59 -10.02 -9.48
CA LEU A 75 -6.72 -9.23 -8.25
C LEU A 75 -5.97 -9.86 -7.06
N LEU A 76 -5.97 -11.18 -6.95
CA LEU A 76 -5.24 -11.88 -5.90
C LEU A 76 -3.72 -11.73 -6.07
N TRP A 77 -3.21 -11.88 -7.30
CA TRP A 77 -1.79 -11.72 -7.59
C TRP A 77 -1.30 -10.26 -7.44
N THR A 78 -2.11 -9.29 -7.86
CA THR A 78 -1.79 -7.86 -7.69
C THR A 78 -1.83 -7.44 -6.22
N GLY A 79 -2.82 -7.91 -5.45
CA GLY A 79 -2.88 -7.67 -4.01
C GLY A 79 -1.69 -8.28 -3.26
N LEU A 80 -1.31 -9.52 -3.60
CA LEU A 80 -0.21 -10.23 -2.95
C LEU A 80 1.16 -9.62 -3.28
N THR A 81 1.38 -9.19 -4.53
CA THR A 81 2.62 -8.48 -4.92
C THR A 81 2.74 -7.11 -4.26
N ALA A 82 1.64 -6.33 -4.21
CA ALA A 82 1.64 -5.05 -3.51
C ALA A 82 1.96 -5.21 -2.01
N PHE A 83 1.37 -6.21 -1.36
CA PHE A 83 1.65 -6.52 0.05
C PHE A 83 3.11 -6.93 0.29
N LEU A 84 3.68 -7.76 -0.59
CA LEU A 84 5.09 -8.16 -0.52
C LEU A 84 6.04 -6.96 -0.63
N ILE A 85 5.76 -6.01 -1.53
CA ILE A 85 6.57 -4.79 -1.68
C ILE A 85 6.55 -3.97 -0.38
N VAL A 86 5.39 -3.80 0.25
CA VAL A 86 5.27 -3.08 1.53
C VAL A 86 6.05 -3.77 2.64
N LEU A 87 5.97 -5.10 2.74
CA LEU A 87 6.73 -5.87 3.72
C LEU A 87 8.24 -5.76 3.51
N VAL A 88 8.71 -5.81 2.27
CA VAL A 88 10.14 -5.66 1.96
C VAL A 88 10.62 -4.25 2.25
N ALA A 89 9.82 -3.22 1.95
CA ALA A 89 10.17 -1.83 2.26
C ALA A 89 10.26 -1.59 3.78
N PHE A 90 9.27 -2.06 4.54
CA PHE A 90 9.27 -1.93 6.00
C PHE A 90 10.33 -2.80 6.67
N GLY A 91 10.40 -4.08 6.33
CA GLY A 91 11.35 -5.02 6.91
C GLY A 91 12.79 -4.70 6.52
N GLY A 92 13.03 -4.36 5.26
CA GLY A 92 14.32 -3.91 4.77
C GLY A 92 14.75 -2.60 5.43
N GLY A 93 13.89 -1.58 5.44
CA GLY A 93 14.18 -0.30 6.08
C GLY A 93 14.50 -0.45 7.57
N TYR A 94 13.72 -1.26 8.29
CA TYR A 94 13.97 -1.55 9.70
C TYR A 94 15.30 -2.28 9.91
N PHE A 95 15.58 -3.34 9.14
CA PHE A 95 16.78 -4.15 9.32
C PHE A 95 18.07 -3.40 8.96
N PHE A 96 18.07 -2.68 7.83
CA PHE A 96 19.21 -1.86 7.41
C PHE A 96 19.40 -0.65 8.32
N GLY A 97 18.32 0.03 8.70
CA GLY A 97 18.36 1.17 9.61
C GLY A 97 18.85 0.80 11.01
N GLN A 98 18.37 -0.31 11.57
CA GLN A 98 18.78 -0.79 12.88
C GLN A 98 20.26 -1.20 12.90
N ARG A 99 20.76 -1.88 11.87
CA ARG A 99 22.19 -2.26 11.79
C ARG A 99 23.11 -1.05 11.66
N ALA A 100 22.80 -0.14 10.75
CA ALA A 100 23.60 1.06 10.54
C ALA A 100 23.55 2.01 11.74
N GLY A 101 22.36 2.20 12.33
CA GLY A 101 22.16 3.00 13.53
C GLY A 101 22.85 2.42 14.75
N TRP A 102 22.79 1.10 14.94
CA TRP A 102 23.44 0.42 16.07
C TRP A 102 24.96 0.50 15.98
N SER A 103 25.56 0.22 14.82
CA SER A 103 27.02 0.27 14.66
C SER A 103 27.57 1.68 14.80
N SER A 104 26.90 2.67 14.20
CA SER A 104 27.32 4.08 14.26
C SER A 104 27.15 4.64 15.68
N GLY A 105 26.00 4.42 16.31
CA GLY A 105 25.70 4.92 17.65
C GLY A 105 26.56 4.28 18.74
N HIS A 106 26.87 2.97 18.63
CA HIS A 106 27.79 2.32 19.58
C HIS A 106 29.21 2.82 19.44
N ALA A 107 29.74 2.94 18.21
CA ALA A 107 31.11 3.37 18.01
C ALA A 107 31.33 4.81 18.52
N ASP A 108 30.44 5.74 18.14
CA ASP A 108 30.56 7.15 18.55
C ASP A 108 30.36 7.32 20.06
N GLY A 109 29.35 6.64 20.63
CA GLY A 109 29.09 6.64 22.07
C GLY A 109 30.27 6.09 22.89
N TYR A 110 30.86 4.96 22.46
CA TYR A 110 32.02 4.37 23.13
C TYR A 110 33.26 5.26 23.04
N GLN A 111 33.53 5.88 21.88
CA GLN A 111 34.65 6.79 21.74
C GLN A 111 34.48 8.03 22.63
N LYS A 112 33.27 8.59 22.69
CA LYS A 112 32.98 9.75 23.54
C LYS A 112 33.11 9.42 25.02
N ALA A 113 32.59 8.27 25.48
CA ALA A 113 32.74 7.82 26.86
C ALA A 113 34.21 7.59 27.23
N ARG A 114 34.96 6.90 26.37
CA ARG A 114 36.40 6.66 26.54
C ARG A 114 37.20 7.95 26.62
N ASN A 115 36.90 8.94 25.78
CA ASN A 115 37.59 10.22 25.80
C ASN A 115 37.30 11.00 27.09
N GLN A 116 36.07 10.95 27.60
CA GLN A 116 35.71 11.57 28.87
C GLN A 116 36.39 10.87 30.06
N GLU A 117 36.40 9.53 30.09
CA GLU A 117 37.09 8.75 31.11
C GLU A 117 38.61 8.97 31.06
N ALA A 118 39.20 9.03 29.87
CA ALA A 118 40.62 9.33 29.69
C ALA A 118 40.97 10.75 30.16
N ALA A 119 40.14 11.75 29.83
CA ALA A 119 40.33 13.11 30.29
C ALA A 119 40.20 13.23 31.82
N ALA A 120 39.18 12.59 32.41
CA ALA A 120 38.95 12.59 33.85
C ALA A 120 40.05 11.84 34.62
N SER A 121 40.49 10.68 34.10
CA SER A 121 41.59 9.93 34.70
C SER A 121 42.92 10.67 34.60
N TRP A 122 43.19 11.37 33.48
CA TRP A 122 44.37 12.22 33.36
C TRP A 122 44.33 13.41 34.34
N ALA A 123 43.20 14.08 34.47
CA ALA A 123 43.03 15.20 35.40
C ALA A 123 43.30 14.78 36.86
N ASN A 124 42.95 13.54 37.23
CA ASN A 124 43.20 12.99 38.56
C ASN A 124 44.67 12.59 38.81
N THR A 125 45.52 12.52 37.79
CA THR A 125 46.95 12.24 37.99
C THR A 125 47.66 13.39 38.71
N PRO A 126 48.81 13.16 39.37
CA PRO A 126 49.59 14.24 39.97
C PRO A 126 50.01 15.33 38.98
N ALA A 127 50.21 14.97 37.70
CA ALA A 127 50.50 15.94 36.65
C ALA A 127 49.27 16.80 36.32
N GLY A 128 48.08 16.19 36.21
CA GLY A 128 46.81 16.89 36.01
C GLY A 128 46.47 17.84 37.17
N GLN A 129 46.66 17.39 38.41
CA GLN A 129 46.46 18.24 39.59
C GLN A 129 47.41 19.45 39.62
N ARG A 130 48.68 19.28 39.23
CA ARG A 130 49.62 20.40 39.08
C ARG A 130 49.21 21.35 37.96
N ALA A 131 48.76 20.83 36.83
CA ALA A 131 48.26 21.66 35.74
C ALA A 131 47.03 22.48 36.17
N TYR A 132 46.12 21.87 36.93
CA TYR A 132 44.96 22.56 37.51
C TYR A 132 45.38 23.63 38.54
N GLY A 133 46.37 23.35 39.39
CA GLY A 133 46.93 24.36 40.30
C GLY A 133 47.57 25.55 39.57
N LEU A 134 48.28 25.29 38.46
CA LEU A 134 48.83 26.34 37.60
C LEU A 134 47.73 27.17 36.90
N ASP A 135 46.63 26.52 36.52
CA ASP A 135 45.47 27.16 35.89
C ASP A 135 44.76 28.11 36.87
N GLN A 136 44.55 27.68 38.12
CA GLN A 136 43.98 28.53 39.17
C GLN A 136 44.79 29.78 39.47
N LEU A 137 46.11 29.71 39.30
CA LEU A 137 47.04 30.83 39.48
C LEU A 137 47.20 31.70 38.21
N GLY A 138 46.45 31.40 37.13
CA GLY A 138 46.58 32.08 35.83
C GLY A 138 47.94 31.85 35.13
N SER A 139 48.78 30.99 35.69
CA SER A 139 50.14 30.74 35.23
C SER A 139 50.17 29.76 34.05
N LEU A 140 49.16 28.90 33.93
CA LEU A 140 49.03 27.99 32.78
C LEU A 140 48.81 28.76 31.46
N ASP A 141 47.94 29.78 31.46
CA ASP A 141 47.72 30.64 30.31
C ASP A 141 48.95 31.51 29.99
N LEU A 142 49.61 32.02 31.04
CA LEU A 142 50.86 32.79 30.88
C LEU A 142 51.92 32.01 30.10
N VAL A 143 52.14 30.74 30.46
CA VAL A 143 53.15 29.87 29.85
C VAL A 143 52.69 29.29 28.51
N SER A 144 51.44 28.85 28.41
CA SER A 144 50.93 28.17 27.20
C SER A 144 50.67 29.15 26.04
N GLN A 145 50.19 30.36 26.36
CA GLN A 145 49.86 31.39 25.37
C GLN A 145 50.95 32.48 25.26
N CYS A 146 51.98 32.43 26.13
CA CYS A 146 53.07 33.39 26.17
C CYS A 146 52.51 34.81 26.30
N MET A 147 51.71 35.03 27.35
CA MET A 147 50.92 36.25 27.60
C MET A 147 51.51 37.17 28.69
N GLY A 148 52.74 36.94 29.13
CA GLY A 148 53.42 37.82 30.08
C GLY A 148 53.94 39.12 29.45
N HIS A 149 53.91 40.21 30.22
CA HIS A 149 54.32 41.56 29.82
C HIS A 149 55.77 41.66 29.33
N ASP A 150 56.62 40.67 29.64
CA ASP A 150 58.01 40.55 29.15
C ASP A 150 58.29 39.21 28.46
N TRP A 151 57.32 38.60 27.79
CA TRP A 151 57.48 37.27 27.19
C TRP A 151 57.69 37.38 25.67
N GLN A 152 58.84 36.94 25.18
CA GLN A 152 59.18 36.99 23.76
C GLN A 152 59.02 35.62 23.10
N ARG A 153 58.20 35.57 22.04
CA ARG A 153 58.11 34.39 21.17
C ARG A 153 59.27 34.39 20.20
N SER A 154 60.06 33.33 20.22
CA SER A 154 61.13 33.09 19.27
C SER A 154 60.95 31.72 18.63
N THR A 155 61.58 31.50 17.48
CA THR A 155 61.61 30.17 16.85
C THR A 155 63.03 29.65 16.93
N ARG A 156 63.22 28.55 17.64
CA ARG A 156 64.49 27.80 17.67
C ARG A 156 64.24 26.40 17.11
N ASP A 157 65.13 25.96 16.24
CA ASP A 157 65.11 24.61 15.66
C ASP A 157 63.73 24.21 15.09
N GLY A 158 63.05 25.17 14.44
CA GLY A 158 61.72 24.96 13.84
C GLY A 158 60.55 24.87 14.83
N LYS A 159 60.77 25.09 16.14
CA LYS A 159 59.75 25.07 17.19
C LYS A 159 59.53 26.46 17.76
N ARG A 160 58.25 26.82 18.01
CA ARG A 160 57.88 28.05 18.73
C ARG A 160 58.24 27.90 20.20
N VAL A 161 59.11 28.75 20.68
CA VAL A 161 59.54 28.82 22.08
C VAL A 161 59.21 30.19 22.63
N CYS A 162 58.87 30.25 23.91
CA CYS A 162 58.64 31.52 24.60
C CYS A 162 59.65 31.66 25.72
N PHE A 163 60.37 32.78 25.72
CA PHE A 163 61.36 33.10 26.74
C PHE A 163 60.90 34.29 27.56
N PRO A 164 61.04 34.26 28.90
CA PRO A 164 60.95 35.46 29.71
C PRO A 164 62.14 36.35 29.39
N GLN A 165 61.86 37.59 29.02
CA GLN A 165 62.84 38.66 28.84
C GLN A 165 62.93 39.45 30.14
N ALA A 166 64.13 39.92 30.49
CA ALA A 166 64.29 40.84 31.60
C ALA A 166 63.87 42.24 31.18
N ASP A 167 63.17 42.96 32.07
CA ASP A 167 62.86 44.37 31.89
C ASP A 167 64.15 45.23 31.87
N ALA A 168 64.03 46.52 31.55
CA ALA A 168 65.16 47.46 31.53
C ALA A 168 65.86 47.63 32.90
N LYS A 169 65.28 47.09 33.98
CA LYS A 169 65.83 47.09 35.35
C LYS A 169 66.41 45.73 35.75
N GLY A 170 66.42 44.74 34.86
CA GLY A 170 66.93 43.40 35.10
C GLY A 170 65.95 42.44 35.80
N ASN A 171 64.68 42.82 35.97
CA ASN A 171 63.66 41.94 36.55
C ASN A 171 63.07 41.04 35.47
N MET A 172 63.01 39.73 35.71
CA MET A 172 62.37 38.78 34.80
C MET A 172 60.96 38.45 35.28
N ALA A 173 59.99 38.44 34.36
CA ALA A 173 58.63 38.01 34.66
C ALA A 173 58.58 36.49 34.93
N GLY A 174 58.55 36.11 36.20
CA GLY A 174 58.28 34.74 36.64
C GLY A 174 56.80 34.36 36.56
N TRP A 175 56.50 33.09 36.78
CA TRP A 175 55.14 32.59 36.96
C TRP A 175 54.98 31.99 38.35
N TYR A 176 53.74 31.87 38.80
CA TYR A 176 53.42 31.27 40.08
C TYR A 176 53.34 29.75 39.93
N ILE A 177 53.96 29.04 40.87
CA ILE A 177 53.93 27.57 40.95
C ILE A 177 53.02 27.22 42.15
N PRO A 178 52.11 26.24 42.02
CA PRO A 178 51.29 25.76 43.13
C PRO A 178 52.10 25.05 44.21
#